data_AF-A0A846XM55-F1
#
_entry.id   AF-A0A846XM55-F1
#
_cell.length_a   1.000
_cell.length_b   1.000
_cell.length_c   1.000
_cell.angle_alpha   90.00
_cell.angle_beta   90.00
_cell.angle_gamma   90.00
#
_symmetry.space_group_name_H-M   'P 1'
#
loop_
_entity.id
_entity.type
_entity.pdbx_description
1 polymer ?
#
loop_
_entity_poly.entity_id
_entity_poly.type
_entity_poly.pdbx_seq_one_letter_code
_entity_poly.pdbx_strand_id
1 'polypeptide(L)'
;MTAKTVLLTLFVCAALTLTACSDDEGVALEEDRTLSTQLAELRQNGGSVSLHELTGGDWDSVYVSHQPVSRDYVERQVGGKIDMDETFMQQGNILVFLENGEVARATYIIPDLLQPGEYSSSVRITADGYPALLEMSE
;
A
#
# COMPACT_ATOMS: atom_id res chain seq x y z
N MET A 1 -23.42 67.74 20.92
CA MET A 1 -23.93 67.75 19.55
C MET A 1 -23.12 66.77 18.72
N THR A 2 -23.76 65.67 18.30
CA THR A 2 -23.62 64.94 17.01
C THR A 2 -22.20 64.74 16.42
N ALA A 3 -21.73 63.55 16.05
CA ALA A 3 -22.45 62.50 15.34
C ALA A 3 -21.81 61.11 15.49
N LYS A 4 -22.67 60.14 15.25
CA LYS A 4 -22.53 58.68 15.27
C LYS A 4 -21.86 58.23 13.96
N THR A 5 -20.80 57.44 14.01
CA THR A 5 -20.42 56.59 12.86
C THR A 5 -19.82 55.29 13.39
N VAL A 6 -20.69 54.28 13.46
CA VAL A 6 -20.33 52.87 13.56
C VAL A 6 -19.85 52.46 12.17
N LEU A 7 -18.62 51.96 12.03
CA LEU A 7 -18.21 51.25 10.83
C LEU A 7 -17.79 49.83 11.23
N LEU A 8 -18.75 48.93 11.03
CA LEU A 8 -18.62 47.50 10.97
C LEU A 8 -17.70 47.15 9.79
N THR A 9 -16.63 46.36 9.98
CA THR A 9 -15.88 45.79 8.85
C THR A 9 -15.85 44.27 8.99
N LEU A 10 -16.57 43.65 8.04
CA LEU A 10 -16.85 42.23 7.91
C LEU A 10 -15.75 41.57 7.05
N PHE A 11 -15.34 40.36 7.43
CA PHE A 11 -14.97 39.20 6.58
C PHE A 11 -13.97 39.38 5.42
N VAL A 12 -12.87 38.62 5.43
CA VAL A 12 -12.59 37.59 4.40
C VAL A 12 -11.76 36.47 5.05
N CYS A 13 -12.37 35.30 5.25
CA CYS A 13 -11.64 34.05 5.48
C CYS A 13 -10.88 33.70 4.20
N ALA A 14 -9.55 33.79 4.21
CA ALA A 14 -8.72 33.27 3.13
C ALA A 14 -8.75 31.74 3.20
N ALA A 15 -9.65 31.13 2.43
CA ALA A 15 -9.68 29.70 2.20
C ALA A 15 -8.38 29.28 1.49
N LEU A 16 -7.61 28.41 2.12
CA LEU A 16 -6.50 27.68 1.55
C LEU A 16 -7.05 26.74 0.47
N THR A 17 -7.09 27.18 -0.79
CA THR A 17 -7.35 26.29 -1.92
C THR A 17 -6.02 25.72 -2.39
N LEU A 18 -5.59 24.61 -1.78
CA LEU A 18 -4.63 23.70 -2.39
C LEU A 18 -5.36 22.96 -3.51
N THR A 19 -5.41 23.57 -4.70
CA THR A 19 -5.75 22.85 -5.92
C THR A 19 -4.56 21.99 -6.30
N ALA A 20 -4.46 20.81 -5.70
CA ALA A 20 -3.73 19.70 -6.29
C ALA A 20 -4.56 19.21 -7.48
N CYS A 21 -4.22 19.66 -8.68
CA CYS A 21 -4.56 18.91 -9.89
C CYS A 21 -3.62 17.70 -9.87
N SER A 22 -4.01 16.65 -9.16
CA SER A 22 -3.37 15.35 -9.29
C SER A 22 -3.93 14.70 -10.55
N ASP A 23 -3.05 14.39 -11.50
CA ASP A 23 -3.34 13.49 -12.60
C ASP A 23 -4.04 12.24 -12.05
N ASP A 24 -5.17 11.86 -12.66
CA ASP A 24 -6.10 10.83 -12.17
C ASP A 24 -5.59 9.40 -12.39
N GLU A 25 -4.28 9.26 -12.58
CA GLU A 25 -3.56 7.99 -12.73
C GLU A 25 -3.16 7.53 -11.33
N GLY A 26 -3.68 6.37 -10.90
CA GLY A 26 -3.40 5.80 -9.57
C GLY A 26 -1.92 5.43 -9.39
N VAL A 27 -1.59 4.85 -8.23
CA VAL A 27 -0.22 4.35 -8.00
C VAL A 27 0.03 3.14 -8.91
N ALA A 28 1.08 3.22 -9.74
CA ALA A 28 1.44 2.16 -10.68
C ALA A 28 1.79 0.86 -9.97
N LEU A 29 1.25 -0.25 -10.47
CA LEU A 29 1.58 -1.59 -10.01
C LEU A 29 2.86 -2.08 -10.71
N GLU A 30 3.96 -2.12 -9.98
CA GLU A 30 5.27 -2.55 -10.51
C GLU A 30 5.70 -3.94 -10.01
N GLU A 31 6.61 -4.61 -10.71
CA GLU A 31 7.18 -5.89 -10.26
C GLU A 31 8.32 -5.64 -9.27
N ASP A 32 8.25 -6.22 -8.06
CA ASP A 32 9.39 -6.24 -7.13
C ASP A 32 10.13 -7.58 -7.22
N ARG A 33 11.11 -7.60 -8.14
CA ARG A 33 11.99 -8.76 -8.36
C ARG A 33 12.94 -9.01 -7.19
N THR A 34 13.30 -7.96 -6.45
CA THR A 34 14.19 -8.08 -5.30
C THR A 34 13.47 -8.80 -4.18
N LEU A 35 12.27 -8.34 -3.84
CA LEU A 35 11.40 -8.98 -2.85
C LEU A 35 11.06 -10.41 -3.26
N SER A 36 10.70 -10.63 -4.53
CA SER A 36 10.44 -11.99 -5.07
C SER A 36 11.62 -12.93 -4.80
N THR A 37 12.85 -12.47 -5.06
CA THR A 37 14.07 -13.25 -4.85
C THR A 37 14.32 -13.51 -3.36
N GLN A 38 14.22 -12.48 -2.52
CA GLN A 38 14.45 -12.58 -1.08
C GLN A 38 13.45 -13.53 -0.40
N LEU A 39 12.17 -13.49 -0.80
CA LEU A 39 11.15 -14.41 -0.28
C LEU A 39 11.39 -15.85 -0.73
N ALA A 40 11.82 -16.04 -1.99
CA ALA A 40 12.18 -17.36 -2.49
C ALA A 40 13.41 -17.94 -1.75
N GLU A 41 14.41 -17.11 -1.43
CA GLU A 41 15.58 -17.50 -0.64
C GLU A 41 15.21 -17.81 0.82
N LEU A 42 14.38 -16.97 1.45
CA LEU A 42 13.86 -17.22 2.80
C LEU A 42 13.13 -18.56 2.88
N ARG A 43 12.25 -18.83 1.90
CA ARG A 43 11.53 -20.11 1.83
C ARG A 43 12.49 -21.30 1.69
N GLN A 44 13.53 -21.16 0.86
CA GLN A 44 14.49 -22.25 0.63
C GLN A 44 15.34 -22.54 1.87
N ASN A 45 15.85 -21.50 2.51
CA ASN A 45 16.84 -21.63 3.57
C ASN A 45 16.21 -21.70 4.97
N GLY A 46 14.95 -21.31 5.11
CA GLY A 46 14.31 -21.08 6.40
C GLY A 46 14.78 -19.78 7.04
N GLY A 47 14.07 -19.36 8.09
CA GLY A 47 14.39 -18.16 8.87
C GLY A 47 13.18 -17.30 9.18
N SER A 48 13.43 -16.11 9.70
CA SER A 48 12.40 -15.11 9.98
C SER A 48 12.95 -13.71 9.71
N VAL A 49 12.14 -12.88 9.05
CA VAL A 49 12.49 -11.50 8.67
C VAL A 49 11.25 -10.62 8.77
N SER A 50 11.40 -9.35 9.11
CA SER A 50 10.28 -8.41 9.00
C SER A 50 10.02 -8.10 7.52
N LEU A 51 8.75 -7.97 7.13
CA LEU A 51 8.44 -7.50 5.77
C LEU A 51 8.98 -6.08 5.55
N HIS A 52 8.96 -5.23 6.57
CA HIS A 52 9.49 -3.87 6.51
C HIS A 52 11.01 -3.85 6.30
N GLU A 53 11.75 -4.83 6.83
CA GLU A 53 13.19 -4.96 6.54
C GLU A 53 13.46 -5.31 5.06
N LEU A 54 12.56 -6.06 4.42
CA LEU A 54 12.68 -6.42 3.01
C LEU A 54 12.27 -5.27 2.07
N THR A 55 11.22 -4.53 2.44
CA THR A 55 10.57 -3.57 1.52
C THR A 55 11.00 -2.13 1.76
N GLY A 56 11.45 -1.79 2.97
CA GLY A 56 11.75 -0.44 3.40
C GLY A 56 10.62 0.57 3.12
N GLY A 57 10.97 1.85 3.16
CA GLY A 57 10.04 2.97 2.99
C GLY A 57 9.28 3.29 4.27
N ASP A 58 8.39 4.29 4.17
CA ASP A 58 7.53 4.74 5.26
C ASP A 58 6.11 4.22 4.98
N TRP A 59 5.76 3.05 5.53
CA TRP A 59 4.42 2.49 5.45
C TRP A 59 4.02 1.89 6.80
N ASP A 60 2.73 1.95 7.14
CA ASP A 60 2.19 1.49 8.42
C ASP A 60 1.30 0.25 8.28
N SER A 61 0.69 0.05 7.11
CA SER A 61 -0.01 -1.18 6.76
C SER A 61 0.25 -1.64 5.33
N VAL A 62 0.00 -2.92 5.08
CA VAL A 62 0.09 -3.54 3.77
C VAL A 62 -1.12 -4.44 3.54
N TYR A 63 -1.74 -4.29 2.38
CA TYR A 63 -2.78 -5.17 1.88
C TYR A 63 -2.19 -6.16 0.88
N VAL A 64 -2.32 -7.45 1.15
CA VAL A 64 -1.86 -8.56 0.31
C VAL A 64 -3.03 -9.24 -0.34
N SER A 65 -3.00 -9.39 -1.67
CA SER A 65 -3.97 -10.17 -2.42
C SER A 65 -3.29 -11.17 -3.35
N HIS A 66 -4.00 -12.22 -3.72
CA HIS A 66 -3.54 -13.25 -4.65
C HIS A 66 -4.35 -13.23 -5.94
N GLN A 67 -3.78 -13.74 -7.01
CA GLN A 67 -4.53 -13.94 -8.25
C GLN A 67 -5.62 -15.04 -8.14
N PRO A 68 -6.71 -14.94 -8.93
CA PRO A 68 -7.10 -13.77 -9.72
C PRO A 68 -7.69 -12.68 -8.82
N VAL A 69 -7.36 -11.42 -9.09
CA VAL A 69 -7.93 -10.28 -8.35
C VAL A 69 -8.21 -9.11 -9.28
N SER A 70 -9.37 -8.47 -9.14
CA SER A 70 -9.73 -7.29 -9.93
C SER A 70 -9.20 -6.00 -9.31
N ARG A 71 -8.87 -5.01 -10.15
CA ARG A 71 -8.49 -3.67 -9.72
C ARG A 71 -9.54 -3.08 -8.77
N ASP A 72 -10.81 -3.12 -9.17
CA ASP A 72 -11.94 -2.61 -8.36
C ASP A 72 -12.04 -3.28 -6.98
N TYR A 73 -11.60 -4.54 -6.84
CA TYR A 73 -11.55 -5.18 -5.53
C TYR A 73 -10.41 -4.61 -4.70
N VAL A 74 -9.19 -4.55 -5.24
CA VAL A 74 -8.02 -3.99 -4.54
C VAL A 74 -8.27 -2.55 -4.12
N GLU A 75 -8.72 -1.68 -5.03
CA GLU A 75 -8.98 -0.26 -4.76
C GLU A 75 -10.02 -0.06 -3.65
N ARG A 76 -11.05 -0.91 -3.59
CA ARG A 76 -12.05 -0.87 -2.49
C ARG A 76 -11.47 -1.27 -1.14
N GLN A 77 -10.45 -2.13 -1.11
CA GLN A 77 -9.81 -2.55 0.14
C GLN A 77 -8.85 -1.47 0.65
N VAL A 78 -8.10 -0.84 -0.26
CA VAL A 78 -7.02 0.10 0.10
C VAL A 78 -7.46 1.57 0.09
N GLY A 79 -8.67 1.88 -0.39
CA GLY A 79 -9.21 3.24 -0.38
C GLY A 79 -8.54 4.20 -1.36
N GLY A 80 -7.76 3.70 -2.31
CA GLY A 80 -7.01 4.50 -3.29
C GLY A 80 -6.95 3.82 -4.66
N LYS A 81 -6.59 4.61 -5.68
CA LYS A 81 -6.49 4.15 -7.07
C LYS A 81 -5.17 3.43 -7.33
N ILE A 82 -5.23 2.33 -8.08
CA ILE A 82 -4.07 1.55 -8.50
C ILE A 82 -4.05 1.52 -10.03
N ASP A 83 -2.95 1.97 -10.63
CA ASP A 83 -2.73 1.82 -12.07
C ASP A 83 -2.26 0.39 -12.38
N MET A 84 -3.25 -0.45 -12.68
CA MET A 84 -3.10 -1.85 -13.08
C MET A 84 -4.19 -2.24 -14.08
N ASP A 85 -4.00 -3.38 -14.76
CA ASP A 85 -5.04 -4.00 -15.58
C ASP A 85 -6.32 -4.26 -14.78
N GLU A 86 -7.47 -4.36 -15.47
CA GLU A 86 -8.77 -4.62 -14.83
C GLU A 86 -8.74 -5.86 -13.92
N THR A 87 -7.96 -6.87 -14.30
CA THR A 87 -7.74 -8.07 -13.48
C THR A 87 -6.28 -8.50 -13.54
N PHE A 88 -5.68 -8.72 -12.37
CA PHE A 88 -4.37 -9.33 -12.23
C PHE A 88 -4.47 -10.85 -12.30
N MET A 89 -3.84 -11.43 -13.31
CA MET A 89 -3.87 -12.86 -13.64
C MET A 89 -2.49 -13.52 -13.55
N GLN A 90 -1.48 -12.82 -13.05
CA GLN A 90 -0.13 -13.37 -12.91
C GLN A 90 -0.05 -14.22 -11.63
N GLN A 91 0.71 -15.32 -11.65
CA GLN A 91 0.86 -16.25 -10.52
C GLN A 91 1.68 -15.68 -9.36
N GLY A 92 1.15 -14.64 -8.73
CA GLY A 92 1.83 -13.81 -7.76
C GLY A 92 0.89 -13.20 -6.72
N ASN A 93 1.49 -12.44 -5.80
CA ASN A 93 0.76 -11.60 -4.86
C ASN A 93 0.90 -10.13 -5.26
N ILE A 94 -0.19 -9.36 -5.15
CA ILE A 94 -0.12 -7.90 -5.09
C ILE A 94 0.07 -7.50 -3.63
N LEU A 95 0.97 -6.56 -3.38
CA LEU A 95 1.15 -5.87 -2.12
C LEU A 95 0.90 -4.37 -2.34
N VAL A 96 -0.07 -3.82 -1.63
CA VAL A 96 -0.33 -2.38 -1.59
C VAL A 96 0.05 -1.86 -0.21
N PHE A 97 1.06 -1.01 -0.16
CA PHE A 97 1.55 -0.40 1.07
C PHE A 97 0.84 0.94 1.28
N LEU A 98 0.36 1.14 2.51
CA LEU A 98 -0.33 2.35 2.92
C LEU A 98 0.53 3.12 3.93
N GLU A 99 0.45 4.43 3.85
CA GLU A 99 0.98 5.35 4.85
C GLU A 99 -0.16 6.27 5.28
N ASN A 100 -0.53 6.25 6.57
CA ASN A 100 -1.64 7.03 7.13
C ASN A 100 -2.97 6.82 6.39
N GLY A 101 -3.20 5.62 5.84
CA GLY A 101 -4.42 5.26 5.09
C GLY A 101 -4.44 5.73 3.63
N GLU A 102 -3.34 6.29 3.11
CA GLU A 102 -3.18 6.62 1.69
C GLU A 102 -2.26 5.60 1.02
N VAL A 103 -2.52 5.28 -0.25
CA VAL A 103 -1.67 4.35 -1.01
C VAL A 103 -0.31 4.99 -1.29
N ALA A 104 0.74 4.49 -0.66
CA ALA A 104 2.11 4.98 -0.83
C ALA A 104 2.85 4.26 -1.97
N ARG A 105 2.61 2.95 -2.12
CA ARG A 105 3.29 2.09 -3.10
C ARG A 105 2.44 0.86 -3.43
N ALA A 106 2.43 0.45 -4.70
CA ALA A 106 1.82 -0.80 -5.13
C ALA A 106 2.86 -1.64 -5.88
N THR A 107 2.97 -2.92 -5.52
CA THR A 107 3.90 -3.85 -6.18
C THR A 107 3.27 -5.22 -6.32
N TYR A 108 3.84 -6.06 -7.17
CA TYR A 108 3.59 -7.50 -7.16
C TYR A 108 4.88 -8.31 -7.09
N ILE A 109 4.76 -9.53 -6.60
CA ILE A 109 5.83 -10.53 -6.54
C ILE A 109 5.43 -11.80 -7.30
N ILE A 110 6.42 -12.58 -7.72
CA ILE A 110 6.21 -13.91 -8.31
C ILE A 110 7.25 -14.88 -7.70
N PRO A 111 6.87 -16.10 -7.28
CA PRO A 111 5.51 -16.67 -7.33
C PRO A 111 4.61 -16.19 -6.17
N ASP A 112 3.36 -16.69 -6.16
CA ASP A 112 2.42 -16.55 -5.04
C ASP A 112 2.99 -17.28 -3.81
N LEU A 113 3.54 -16.49 -2.88
CA LEU A 113 4.25 -16.97 -1.69
C LEU A 113 3.64 -16.47 -0.38
N LEU A 114 2.84 -15.41 -0.42
CA LEU A 114 2.34 -14.71 0.76
C LEU A 114 0.86 -15.00 1.01
N GLN A 115 0.47 -14.95 2.28
CA GLN A 115 -0.91 -15.18 2.69
C GLN A 115 -1.73 -13.89 2.49
N PRO A 116 -2.85 -13.91 1.74
CA PRO A 116 -3.71 -12.74 1.59
C PRO A 116 -4.21 -12.22 2.93
N GLY A 117 -4.31 -10.90 3.07
CA GLY A 117 -4.70 -10.26 4.32
C GLY A 117 -4.21 -8.82 4.42
N GLU A 118 -4.62 -8.14 5.49
CA GLU A 118 -4.08 -6.85 5.88
C GLU A 118 -3.16 -7.04 7.09
N TYR A 119 -1.99 -6.43 7.05
CA TYR A 119 -0.98 -6.54 8.10
C TYR A 119 -0.39 -5.17 8.41
N SER A 120 0.06 -4.96 9.64
CA SER A 120 0.83 -3.77 10.02
C SER A 120 2.30 -3.88 9.59
N SER A 121 3.03 -2.78 9.72
CA SER A 121 4.49 -2.73 9.51
C SER A 121 5.30 -3.62 10.44
N SER A 122 4.69 -4.17 11.51
CA SER A 122 5.35 -5.12 12.41
C SER A 122 5.34 -6.57 11.90
N VAL A 123 4.62 -6.87 10.82
CA VAL A 123 4.46 -8.23 10.31
C VAL A 123 5.80 -8.90 10.00
N ARG A 124 5.91 -10.15 10.44
CA ARG A 124 7.07 -11.01 10.19
C ARG A 124 6.68 -12.14 9.27
N ILE A 125 7.64 -12.49 8.42
CA ILE A 125 7.56 -13.63 7.51
C ILE A 125 8.50 -14.69 8.06
N THR A 126 7.96 -15.87 8.31
CA THR A 126 8.71 -17.02 8.84
C THR A 126 8.65 -18.17 7.84
N ALA A 127 9.75 -18.92 7.77
CA ALA A 127 9.88 -20.12 6.97
C ALA A 127 10.60 -21.20 7.76
N ASP A 128 10.04 -22.41 7.80
CA ASP A 128 10.71 -23.60 8.35
C ASP A 128 11.72 -24.21 7.36
N GLY A 129 11.84 -23.63 6.16
CA GLY A 129 12.61 -24.16 5.04
C GLY A 129 11.77 -25.05 4.12
N TYR A 130 12.24 -25.27 2.90
CA TYR A 130 11.50 -26.04 1.90
C TYR A 130 11.20 -27.48 2.40
N PRO A 131 9.97 -28.00 2.24
CA PRO A 131 8.89 -27.51 1.37
C PRO A 131 7.85 -26.59 2.04
N ALA A 132 8.08 -26.14 3.28
CA ALA A 132 7.10 -25.33 4.00
C ALA A 132 6.71 -24.05 3.25
N LEU A 133 5.49 -23.59 3.50
CA LEU A 133 5.00 -22.30 3.03
C LEU A 133 5.56 -21.19 3.91
N LEU A 134 5.54 -19.95 3.40
CA LEU A 134 5.79 -18.80 4.24
C LEU A 134 4.58 -18.56 5.15
N GLU A 135 4.86 -18.25 6.41
CA GLU A 135 3.85 -17.84 7.38
C GLU A 135 4.01 -16.36 7.68
N MET A 136 2.87 -15.65 7.72
CA MET A 136 2.80 -14.24 8.09
C MET A 136 2.18 -14.14 9.48
N SER A 137 2.84 -13.40 10.39
CA SER A 137 2.42 -13.31 11.79
C SER A 137 2.75 -11.95 12.40
N GLU A 138 1.93 -11.55 13.38
CA GLU A 138 2.06 -10.33 14.19
C GLU A 138 2.03 -10.67 15.69
#